data_AF-A0A165DXM6-F1
#
_entry.id   AF-A0A165DXM6-F1
#
_cell.length_a   1.000
_cell.length_b   1.000
_cell.length_c   1.000
_cell.angle_alpha   90.00
_cell.angle_beta   90.00
_cell.angle_gamma   90.00
#
_symmetry.space_group_name_H-M   'P 1'
#
loop_
_entity.id
_entity.type
_entity.pdbx_description
1 polymer ?
#
loop_
_entity_poly.entity_id
_entity_poly.type
_entity_poly.pdbx_seq_one_letter_code
_entity_poly.pdbx_strand_id
1 'polypeptide(L)'
;MTLPRADTWPVVDVQIGTQESYNLHANTGDIVTFHFPANASADHSIVQSQFESPCTFLDEGFSSGRHPDPSSVFRIQLLNDHPVYFGCIAHCHEGEVGIINAAPDAPLEAFVTQAKSSTPDFSHVPDDATAYGGGVYGAVVAPPPDAPSEKNTPSWLIAVIVLGVVAAIVTFTYVMYRVWLRMRMKDLAEWRAMRSVQRDDDRTMVNSARSYAARESAM
;
A
#
# COMPACT_ATOMS: atom_id res chain seq x y z
N MET A 1 38.84 11.74 0.64
CA MET A 1 37.40 12.02 0.69
C MET A 1 36.72 11.14 -0.35
N THR A 2 36.21 10.00 0.08
CA THR A 2 35.33 9.15 -0.74
C THR A 2 33.98 9.84 -0.82
N LEU A 3 33.53 10.19 -2.02
CA LEU A 3 32.16 10.69 -2.24
C LEU A 3 31.18 9.63 -1.71
N PRO A 4 30.11 10.03 -0.99
CA PRO A 4 29.10 9.07 -0.57
C PRO A 4 28.48 8.40 -1.80
N ARG A 5 28.21 7.11 -1.65
CA ARG A 5 27.57 6.27 -2.66
C ARG A 5 26.14 6.80 -2.88
N ALA A 6 25.70 6.87 -4.13
CA ALA A 6 24.44 7.53 -4.52
C ALA A 6 23.15 6.87 -3.96
N ASP A 7 23.29 5.78 -3.21
CA ASP A 7 22.24 4.94 -2.63
C ASP A 7 21.97 5.23 -1.13
N THR A 8 22.67 6.17 -0.49
CA THR A 8 22.48 6.47 0.94
C THR A 8 22.29 7.95 1.26
N TRP A 9 21.69 8.74 0.36
CA TRP A 9 21.25 10.08 0.74
C TRP A 9 20.30 9.95 1.94
N PRO A 10 20.49 10.70 3.03
CA PRO A 10 19.46 10.85 4.04
C PRO A 10 18.19 11.35 3.34
N VAL A 11 17.15 10.53 3.33
CA VAL A 11 15.86 10.89 2.76
C VAL A 11 15.00 11.45 3.87
N VAL A 12 14.41 12.62 3.63
CA VAL A 12 13.36 13.16 4.49
C VAL A 12 12.02 12.86 3.83
N ASP A 13 11.30 11.88 4.35
CA ASP A 13 9.99 11.47 3.86
C ASP A 13 8.86 12.27 4.54
N VAL A 14 7.96 12.81 3.73
CA VAL A 14 6.86 13.67 4.18
C VAL A 14 5.57 13.19 3.54
N GLN A 15 4.55 12.89 4.35
CA GLN A 15 3.21 12.56 3.87
C GLN A 15 2.40 13.85 3.74
N ILE A 16 1.98 14.17 2.52
CA ILE A 16 1.20 15.38 2.23
C ILE A 16 -0.29 15.11 2.40
N GLY A 17 -1.03 16.10 2.90
CA GLY A 17 -2.46 16.00 3.17
C GLY A 17 -2.84 15.28 4.47
N THR A 18 -1.87 14.85 5.28
CA THR A 18 -2.13 14.26 6.61
C THR A 18 -2.09 15.27 7.75
N GLN A 19 -1.57 16.47 7.51
CA GLN A 19 -1.46 17.56 8.48
C GLN A 19 -1.53 18.91 7.78
N GLU A 20 -1.87 19.96 8.54
CA GLU A 20 -2.04 21.31 8.00
C GLU A 20 -0.72 22.05 7.78
N SER A 21 0.40 21.69 8.40
CA SER A 21 1.66 22.42 8.18
C SER A 21 2.90 21.57 8.46
N TYR A 22 4.05 21.92 7.87
CA TYR A 22 5.25 21.06 7.89
C TYR A 22 6.49 21.85 8.32
N ASN A 23 7.20 21.40 9.36
CA ASN A 23 8.50 21.95 9.76
C ASN A 23 9.57 20.86 9.59
N LEU A 24 10.42 21.01 8.60
CA LEU A 24 11.37 20.00 8.17
C LEU A 24 12.80 20.50 8.37
N HIS A 25 13.71 19.56 8.60
CA HIS A 25 15.14 19.83 8.64
C HIS A 25 15.86 18.83 7.75
N ALA A 26 16.79 19.31 6.93
CA ALA A 26 17.56 18.50 6.00
C ALA A 26 18.88 19.20 5.66
N ASN A 27 19.93 18.43 5.40
CA ASN A 27 21.23 18.98 5.04
C ASN A 27 21.32 19.30 3.54
N THR A 28 22.30 20.11 3.16
CA THR A 28 22.66 20.29 1.75
C THR A 28 22.96 18.95 1.10
N GLY A 29 22.33 18.68 -0.04
CA GLY A 29 22.45 17.44 -0.81
C GLY A 29 21.40 16.38 -0.47
N ASP A 30 20.70 16.50 0.68
CA ASP A 30 19.63 15.57 1.06
C ASP A 30 18.46 15.63 0.06
N ILE A 31 17.76 14.51 -0.07
CA ILE A 31 16.55 14.41 -0.90
C ILE A 31 15.33 14.46 0.01
N VAL A 32 14.50 15.48 -0.17
CA VAL A 32 13.18 15.57 0.47
C VAL A 32 12.15 14.93 -0.45
N THR A 33 11.46 13.93 0.06
CA THR A 33 10.51 13.10 -0.67
C THR A 33 9.10 13.35 -0.13
N PHE A 34 8.25 13.93 -0.97
CA PHE A 34 6.85 14.21 -0.69
C PHE A 34 5.98 13.10 -1.28
N HIS A 35 5.22 12.43 -0.42
CA HIS A 35 4.29 11.38 -0.79
C HIS A 35 2.88 11.94 -0.79
N PHE A 36 2.13 11.71 -1.88
CA PHE A 36 0.72 12.07 -1.98
C PHE A 36 -0.11 10.81 -1.77
N PRO A 37 -0.59 10.51 -0.56
CA PRO A 37 -1.18 9.22 -0.28
C PRO A 37 -2.55 9.08 -0.96
N ALA A 38 -2.90 7.88 -1.43
CA ALA A 38 -4.14 7.61 -2.18
C ALA A 38 -5.43 7.97 -1.43
N ASN A 39 -5.35 8.02 -0.10
CA ASN A 39 -6.45 8.31 0.80
C ASN A 39 -6.54 9.80 1.20
N ALA A 40 -5.61 10.64 0.75
CA ALA A 40 -5.79 12.08 0.85
C ALA A 40 -7.03 12.46 0.04
N SER A 41 -7.99 13.09 0.70
CA SER A 41 -9.32 13.33 0.16
C SER A 41 -9.40 14.57 -0.72
N ALA A 42 -8.30 15.32 -0.81
CA ALA A 42 -8.24 16.63 -1.43
C ALA A 42 -7.01 16.76 -2.37
N ASP A 43 -7.07 17.75 -3.24
CA ASP A 43 -6.03 18.06 -4.21
C ASP A 43 -4.84 18.76 -3.54
N HIS A 44 -3.81 17.99 -3.20
CA HIS A 44 -2.60 18.54 -2.59
C HIS A 44 -1.51 18.80 -3.62
N SER A 45 -0.62 19.75 -3.35
CA SER A 45 0.53 20.06 -4.21
C SER A 45 1.66 20.62 -3.37
N ILE A 46 2.87 20.58 -3.92
CA ILE A 46 4.05 21.16 -3.31
C ILE A 46 4.64 22.16 -4.29
N VAL A 47 4.48 23.43 -3.95
CA VAL A 47 4.94 24.55 -4.78
C VAL A 47 5.82 25.45 -3.94
N GLN A 48 7.00 25.76 -4.46
CA GLN A 48 7.92 26.65 -3.77
C GLN A 48 7.35 28.07 -3.70
N SER A 49 7.52 28.71 -2.55
CA SER A 49 7.05 30.05 -2.20
C SER A 49 8.17 30.82 -1.52
N GLN A 50 7.89 32.07 -1.12
CA GLN A 50 8.74 32.85 -0.22
C GLN A 50 8.02 33.15 1.10
N PHE A 51 8.78 33.46 2.14
CA PHE A 51 8.21 33.86 3.44
C PHE A 51 7.43 35.17 3.32
N GLU A 52 7.98 36.15 2.61
CA GLU A 52 7.41 37.50 2.46
C GLU A 52 6.14 37.50 1.61
N SER A 53 6.03 36.57 0.67
CA SER A 53 4.89 36.36 -0.20
C SER A 53 4.46 34.88 -0.18
N PRO A 54 3.80 34.42 0.90
CA PRO A 54 3.28 33.07 0.95
C PRO A 54 2.20 32.87 -0.11
N CYS A 55 1.94 31.61 -0.43
CA CYS A 55 0.92 31.21 -1.40
C CYS A 55 1.13 31.77 -2.81
N THR A 56 2.36 32.16 -3.16
CA THR A 56 2.73 32.66 -4.48
C THR A 56 3.83 31.80 -5.04
N PHE A 57 3.75 31.41 -6.32
CA PHE A 57 4.85 30.68 -6.96
C PHE A 57 6.13 31.53 -6.93
N LEU A 58 7.21 30.94 -6.44
CA LEU A 58 8.53 31.54 -6.51
C LEU A 58 9.11 31.38 -7.92
N ASP A 59 9.42 32.49 -8.58
CA ASP A 59 10.21 32.51 -9.82
C ASP A 59 11.46 31.63 -9.70
N GLU A 60 11.70 30.80 -10.72
CA GLU A 60 12.77 29.78 -10.76
C GLU A 60 12.69 28.70 -9.65
N GLY A 61 11.60 28.69 -8.88
CA GLY A 61 11.32 27.69 -7.87
C GLY A 61 10.88 26.34 -8.46
N PHE A 62 10.51 25.42 -7.58
CA PHE A 62 10.00 24.11 -7.97
C PHE A 62 8.48 23.98 -7.78
N SER A 63 7.89 23.03 -8.50
CA SER A 63 6.50 22.60 -8.31
C SER A 63 6.34 21.12 -8.61
N SER A 64 5.47 20.46 -7.85
CA SER A 64 4.98 19.11 -8.14
C SER A 64 4.03 19.05 -9.35
N GLY A 65 3.66 20.21 -9.92
CA GLY A 65 2.50 20.36 -10.79
C GLY A 65 1.21 20.47 -9.97
N ARG A 66 0.13 20.88 -10.65
CA ARG A 66 -1.21 20.91 -10.07
C ARG A 66 -1.81 19.50 -10.14
N HIS A 67 -2.49 19.06 -9.09
CA HIS A 67 -3.14 17.74 -9.03
C HIS A 67 -2.18 16.55 -9.31
N PRO A 68 -1.09 16.38 -8.56
CA PRO A 68 -0.24 15.20 -8.66
C PRO A 68 -1.07 13.92 -8.48
N ASP A 69 -0.75 12.88 -9.26
CA ASP A 69 -1.49 11.61 -9.23
C ASP A 69 -1.58 11.05 -7.80
N PRO A 70 -2.71 10.49 -7.35
CA PRO A 70 -2.79 9.83 -6.06
C PRO A 70 -1.77 8.68 -5.98
N SER A 71 -1.07 8.57 -4.86
CA SER A 71 0.08 7.66 -4.64
C SER A 71 1.33 8.01 -5.47
N SER A 72 1.42 9.24 -5.98
CA SER A 72 2.65 9.73 -6.59
C SER A 72 3.63 10.25 -5.56
N VAL A 73 4.88 10.40 -6.01
CA VAL A 73 5.98 10.89 -5.19
C VAL A 73 6.67 12.03 -5.92
N PHE A 74 6.79 13.17 -5.24
CA PHE A 74 7.56 14.33 -5.69
C PHE A 74 8.85 14.47 -4.88
N ARG A 75 9.95 14.81 -5.53
CA ARG A 75 11.27 14.86 -4.89
C ARG A 75 12.01 16.13 -5.24
N ILE A 76 12.65 16.71 -4.23
CA ILE A 76 13.63 17.77 -4.42
C ILE A 76 14.95 17.39 -3.76
N GLN A 77 16.06 17.72 -4.39
CA GLN A 77 17.37 17.76 -3.74
C GLN A 77 17.62 19.16 -3.20
N LEU A 78 18.03 19.28 -1.94
CA LEU A 78 18.46 20.57 -1.38
C LEU A 78 19.83 20.96 -1.93
N LEU A 79 19.94 22.19 -2.42
CA LEU A 79 21.15 22.73 -3.03
C LEU A 79 22.02 23.48 -2.01
N ASN A 80 21.45 23.91 -0.89
CA ASN A 80 22.15 24.53 0.24
C ASN A 80 21.33 24.35 1.54
N ASP A 81 21.70 25.04 2.61
CA ASP A 81 21.07 25.02 3.93
C ASP A 81 20.12 26.22 4.16
N HIS A 82 19.83 27.00 3.13
CA HIS A 82 18.92 28.14 3.24
C HIS A 82 17.47 27.66 3.47
N PRO A 83 16.63 28.48 4.11
CA PRO A 83 15.22 28.15 4.28
C PRO A 83 14.50 27.98 2.95
N VAL A 84 13.72 26.91 2.83
CA VAL A 84 12.84 26.65 1.68
C VAL A 84 11.40 26.69 2.16
N TYR A 85 10.62 27.60 1.61
CA TYR A 85 9.20 27.75 1.89
C TYR A 85 8.40 27.12 0.77
N PHE A 86 7.33 26.40 1.12
CA PHE A 86 6.44 25.81 0.14
C PHE A 86 4.99 25.84 0.62
N GLY A 87 4.06 25.74 -0.32
CA GLY A 87 2.64 25.70 -0.05
C GLY A 87 1.87 24.84 -1.04
N CYS A 88 0.66 24.46 -0.64
CA CYS A 88 -0.28 23.76 -1.49
C CYS A 88 -1.17 24.75 -2.25
N ILE A 89 -1.32 24.56 -3.56
CA ILE A 89 -2.13 25.43 -4.40
C ILE A 89 -3.57 25.55 -3.90
N ALA A 90 -4.19 24.45 -3.47
CA ALA A 90 -5.59 24.44 -3.03
C ALA A 90 -5.75 24.97 -1.60
N HIS A 91 -4.88 24.55 -0.67
CA HIS A 91 -5.09 24.76 0.76
C HIS A 91 -4.05 25.67 1.43
N CYS A 92 -3.23 26.41 0.68
CA CYS A 92 -2.24 27.32 1.28
C CYS A 92 -2.90 28.36 2.20
N HIS A 93 -4.05 28.92 1.81
CA HIS A 93 -4.82 29.86 2.62
C HIS A 93 -5.56 29.19 3.80
N GLU A 94 -5.67 27.87 3.81
CA GLU A 94 -6.18 27.07 4.94
C GLU A 94 -5.06 26.72 5.92
N GLY A 95 -3.80 26.99 5.53
CA GLY A 95 -2.61 26.79 6.34
C GLY A 95 -1.67 25.71 5.81
N GLU A 96 -2.00 25.03 4.71
CA GLU A 96 -1.17 23.98 4.10
C GLU A 96 0.12 24.53 3.48
N VAL A 97 1.05 24.82 4.38
CA VAL A 97 2.37 25.36 4.10
C VAL A 97 3.44 24.62 4.88
N GLY A 98 4.67 24.70 4.40
CA GLY A 98 5.80 24.14 5.11
C GLY A 98 7.09 24.89 4.89
N ILE A 99 8.02 24.61 5.78
CA ILE A 99 9.37 25.16 5.77
C ILE A 99 10.36 24.01 5.92
N ILE A 100 11.40 24.01 5.10
CA ILE A 100 12.61 23.23 5.30
C ILE A 100 13.68 24.18 5.81
N ASN A 101 14.38 23.83 6.89
CA ASN A 101 15.45 24.63 7.50
C ASN A 101 15.00 26.05 7.88
N ALA A 102 13.93 26.14 8.67
CA ALA A 102 13.38 27.43 9.11
C ALA A 102 14.45 28.33 9.74
N ALA A 103 14.46 29.60 9.33
CA ALA A 103 15.29 30.62 9.96
C ALA A 103 14.74 31.00 11.35
N PRO A 104 15.60 31.38 12.31
CA PRO A 104 15.15 31.76 13.65
C PRO A 104 14.11 32.89 13.70
N ASP A 105 14.17 33.81 12.73
CA ASP A 105 13.30 34.98 12.58
C ASP A 105 12.09 34.75 11.67
N ALA A 106 12.05 33.61 10.97
CA ALA A 106 10.94 33.22 10.08
C ALA A 106 10.42 31.81 10.44
N PRO A 107 9.83 31.63 11.64
CA PRO A 107 9.33 30.34 12.10
C PRO A 107 8.05 29.91 11.38
N LEU A 108 7.75 28.61 11.44
CA LEU A 108 6.56 28.02 10.79
C LEU A 108 5.25 28.70 11.19
N GLU A 109 5.07 29.02 12.48
CA GLU A 109 3.83 29.63 12.97
C GLU A 109 3.57 31.01 12.33
N ALA A 110 4.62 31.80 12.13
CA ALA A 110 4.53 33.09 11.45
C ALA A 110 4.16 32.89 9.97
N PHE A 111 4.79 31.92 9.31
CA PHE A 111 4.51 31.60 7.90
C PHE A 111 3.07 31.10 7.69
N VAL A 112 2.57 30.21 8.55
CA VAL A 112 1.17 29.75 8.54
C VAL A 112 0.20 30.92 8.72
N THR A 113 0.48 31.81 9.68
CA THR A 113 -0.35 33.00 9.91
C THR A 113 -0.40 33.90 8.68
N GLN A 114 0.76 34.15 8.06
CA GLN A 114 0.85 35.00 6.88
C GLN A 114 0.15 34.35 5.68
N ALA A 115 0.32 33.04 5.47
CA ALA A 115 -0.35 32.28 4.41
C ALA A 115 -1.87 32.36 4.49
N LYS A 116 -2.45 32.19 5.69
CA LYS A 116 -3.90 32.33 5.92
C LYS A 116 -4.45 33.72 5.59
N SER A 117 -3.61 34.75 5.65
CA SER A 117 -3.97 36.14 5.32
C SER A 117 -3.59 36.57 3.90
N SER A 118 -2.92 35.71 3.13
CA SER A 118 -2.38 36.06 1.82
C SER A 118 -3.40 35.89 0.70
N THR A 119 -3.07 36.44 -0.46
CA THR A 119 -3.80 36.19 -1.71
C THR A 119 -3.01 35.16 -2.53
N PRO A 120 -3.55 33.95 -2.76
CA PRO A 120 -2.84 32.95 -3.53
C PRO A 120 -2.63 33.36 -5.00
N ASP A 121 -1.41 33.17 -5.51
CA ASP A 121 -1.09 33.31 -6.93
C ASP A 121 -0.13 32.20 -7.37
N PHE A 122 -0.73 31.14 -7.91
CA PHE A 122 -0.02 30.02 -8.52
C PHE A 122 -0.26 29.95 -10.03
N SER A 123 -0.56 31.09 -10.67
CA SER A 123 -0.91 31.16 -12.09
C SER A 123 0.22 30.70 -13.03
N HIS A 124 1.46 30.72 -12.55
CA HIS A 124 2.64 30.24 -13.27
C HIS A 124 2.87 28.73 -13.16
N VAL A 125 2.04 28.02 -12.38
CA VAL A 125 2.09 26.56 -12.28
C VAL A 125 1.19 25.93 -13.34
N PRO A 126 1.71 25.03 -14.21
CA PRO A 126 0.91 24.24 -15.14
C PRO A 126 -0.23 23.53 -14.42
N ASP A 127 -1.39 23.49 -15.07
CA ASP A 127 -2.59 22.82 -14.54
C ASP A 127 -2.53 21.29 -14.64
N ASP A 128 -1.37 20.72 -15.02
CA ASP A 128 -1.12 19.28 -15.07
C ASP A 128 -0.19 18.82 -13.94
N ALA A 129 -0.10 17.49 -13.77
CA ALA A 129 0.76 16.84 -12.79
C ALA A 129 2.25 16.85 -13.19
N THR A 130 2.66 17.74 -14.10
CA THR A 130 4.05 17.80 -14.53
C THR A 130 4.88 18.49 -13.45
N ALA A 131 5.72 17.73 -12.78
CA ALA A 131 6.73 18.27 -11.87
C ALA A 131 7.83 19.00 -12.68
N TYR A 132 8.22 20.20 -12.23
CA TYR A 132 9.25 21.00 -12.90
C TYR A 132 9.92 22.00 -11.95
N GLY A 133 10.99 22.62 -12.45
CA GLY A 133 11.73 23.67 -11.75
C GLY A 133 12.94 23.16 -10.99
N GLY A 134 13.63 24.09 -10.35
CA GLY A 134 14.88 23.84 -9.65
C GLY A 134 15.85 24.97 -9.89
N GLY A 135 15.99 25.85 -8.90
CA GLY A 135 16.76 27.08 -9.08
C GLY A 135 16.91 27.91 -7.80
N VAL A 136 15.96 27.84 -6.87
CA VAL A 136 16.10 28.50 -5.56
C VAL A 136 16.22 27.44 -4.46
N TYR A 137 17.45 27.10 -4.07
CA TYR A 137 17.78 26.25 -2.91
C TYR A 137 17.29 24.79 -2.95
N GLY A 138 16.46 24.42 -3.92
CA GLY A 138 16.04 23.05 -4.19
C GLY A 138 15.91 22.81 -5.70
N ALA A 139 16.18 21.57 -6.12
CA ALA A 139 16.02 21.13 -7.50
C ALA A 139 15.16 19.87 -7.59
N VAL A 140 14.22 19.82 -8.54
CA VAL A 140 13.43 18.61 -8.78
C VAL A 140 14.34 17.50 -9.28
N VAL A 141 14.26 16.32 -8.65
CA VAL A 141 15.05 15.15 -9.04
C VAL A 141 14.15 13.99 -9.42
N ALA A 142 14.56 13.26 -10.45
CA ALA A 142 13.93 11.99 -10.81
C ALA A 142 14.08 10.99 -9.65
N PRO A 143 13.19 9.99 -9.53
CA PRO A 143 13.40 8.88 -8.61
C PRO A 143 14.79 8.25 -8.83
N PRO A 144 15.47 7.80 -7.77
CA PRO A 144 16.69 7.02 -7.90
C PRO A 144 16.45 5.87 -8.88
N PRO A 145 17.41 5.52 -9.76
CA PRO A 145 17.23 4.45 -10.76
C PRO A 145 16.88 3.08 -10.14
N ASP A 146 17.17 2.89 -8.85
CA ASP A 146 16.89 1.67 -8.09
C ASP A 146 15.67 1.77 -7.16
N ALA A 147 14.97 2.91 -7.13
CA ALA A 147 13.70 2.99 -6.41
C ALA A 147 12.71 2.05 -7.11
N PRO A 148 12.14 1.04 -6.40
CA PRO A 148 11.10 0.23 -7.00
C PRO A 148 10.00 1.18 -7.47
N SER A 149 9.74 1.18 -8.77
CA SER A 149 8.54 1.80 -9.32
C SER A 149 7.38 1.23 -8.52
N GLU A 150 6.76 2.05 -7.68
CA GLU A 150 5.54 1.72 -6.96
C GLU A 150 4.46 1.61 -8.04
N LYS A 151 4.42 0.43 -8.67
CA LYS A 151 3.34 0.08 -9.59
C LYS A 151 2.14 -0.11 -8.68
N ASN A 152 1.38 0.97 -8.50
CA ASN A 152 0.09 0.99 -7.85
C ASN A 152 -0.76 -0.10 -8.49
N THR A 153 -0.74 -1.29 -7.90
CA THR A 153 -1.50 -2.42 -8.38
C THR A 153 -2.94 -2.09 -8.03
N PRO A 154 -3.79 -1.76 -9.02
CA PRO A 154 -5.08 -1.19 -8.72
C PRO A 154 -5.87 -2.18 -7.87
N SER A 155 -6.55 -1.70 -6.83
CA SER A 155 -7.15 -2.53 -5.77
C SER A 155 -8.09 -3.62 -6.29
N TRP A 156 -8.69 -3.43 -7.47
CA TRP A 156 -9.51 -4.43 -8.14
C TRP A 156 -8.71 -5.68 -8.56
N LEU A 157 -7.43 -5.53 -8.91
CA LEU A 157 -6.57 -6.64 -9.31
C LEU A 157 -6.23 -7.54 -8.10
N ILE A 158 -6.03 -6.94 -6.93
CA ILE A 158 -5.88 -7.67 -5.67
C ILE A 158 -7.17 -8.46 -5.36
N ALA A 159 -8.34 -7.84 -5.54
CA ALA A 159 -9.62 -8.51 -5.35
C ALA A 159 -9.80 -9.72 -6.30
N VAL A 160 -9.41 -9.59 -7.58
CA VAL A 160 -9.45 -10.69 -8.55
C VAL A 160 -8.53 -11.85 -8.15
N ILE A 161 -7.31 -11.54 -7.68
CA ILE A 161 -6.36 -12.56 -7.22
C ILE A 161 -6.91 -13.30 -6.00
N VAL A 162 -7.45 -12.57 -5.01
CA VAL A 162 -8.04 -13.16 -3.81
C VAL A 162 -9.23 -14.06 -4.15
N LEU A 163 -10.12 -13.59 -5.03
CA LEU A 163 -11.26 -14.40 -5.50
C LEU A 163 -10.80 -15.67 -6.24
N GLY A 164 -9.77 -15.57 -7.07
CA GLY A 164 -9.18 -16.71 -7.77
C GLY A 164 -8.59 -17.75 -6.81
N VAL A 165 -7.86 -17.30 -5.78
CA VAL A 165 -7.28 -18.19 -4.76
C VAL A 165 -8.38 -18.88 -3.94
N VAL A 166 -9.41 -18.14 -3.51
CA VAL A 166 -10.55 -18.71 -2.78
C VAL A 166 -11.26 -19.75 -3.63
N ALA A 167 -11.53 -19.46 -4.91
CA ALA A 167 -12.17 -20.39 -5.82
C ALA A 167 -11.32 -21.67 -6.02
N ALA A 168 -9.99 -21.55 -6.11
CA ALA A 168 -9.09 -22.69 -6.23
C ALA A 168 -9.13 -23.57 -4.96
N ILE A 169 -9.10 -22.96 -3.77
CA ILE A 169 -9.17 -23.69 -2.49
C ILE A 169 -10.52 -24.41 -2.35
N VAL A 170 -11.63 -23.74 -2.67
CA VAL A 170 -12.98 -24.35 -2.63
C VAL A 170 -13.08 -25.50 -3.63
N THR A 171 -12.55 -25.33 -4.83
CA THR A 171 -12.58 -26.39 -5.85
C THR A 171 -11.73 -27.58 -5.42
N PHE A 172 -10.53 -27.34 -4.89
CA PHE A 172 -9.64 -28.39 -4.41
C PHE A 172 -10.24 -29.17 -3.25
N THR A 173 -10.77 -28.48 -2.25
CA THR A 173 -11.44 -29.11 -1.09
C THR A 173 -12.67 -29.92 -1.52
N TYR A 174 -13.48 -29.40 -2.47
CA TYR A 174 -14.60 -30.13 -3.04
C TYR A 174 -14.17 -31.42 -3.75
N VAL A 175 -13.12 -31.36 -4.59
CA VAL A 175 -12.60 -32.54 -5.30
C VAL A 175 -12.08 -33.58 -4.31
N MET A 176 -11.29 -33.16 -3.32
CA MET A 176 -10.78 -34.06 -2.28
C MET A 176 -11.92 -34.71 -1.47
N TYR A 177 -12.93 -33.94 -1.10
CA TYR A 177 -14.12 -34.47 -0.43
C TYR A 177 -14.87 -35.50 -1.28
N ARG A 178 -15.02 -35.26 -2.59
CA ARG A 178 -15.66 -36.19 -3.53
C ARG A 178 -14.85 -37.48 -3.71
N VAL A 179 -13.53 -37.39 -3.78
CA VAL A 179 -12.64 -38.56 -3.85
C VAL A 179 -12.76 -39.37 -2.56
N TRP A 180 -12.70 -38.71 -1.40
CA TRP A 180 -12.87 -39.36 -0.11
C TRP A 180 -14.22 -40.07 0.04
N LEU A 181 -15.33 -39.43 -0.35
CA LEU A 181 -16.65 -40.07 -0.35
C LEU A 181 -16.69 -41.32 -1.21
N ARG A 182 -16.06 -41.31 -2.39
CA ARG A 182 -15.99 -42.49 -3.28
C ARG A 182 -15.21 -43.63 -2.63
N MET A 183 -14.07 -43.33 -1.98
CA MET A 183 -13.29 -44.34 -1.26
C MET A 183 -14.11 -44.94 -0.11
N ARG A 184 -14.71 -44.09 0.73
CA ARG A 184 -15.53 -44.53 1.87
C ARG A 184 -16.72 -45.39 1.47
N MET A 185 -17.36 -45.11 0.32
CA MET A 185 -18.45 -45.95 -0.17
C MET A 185 -17.99 -47.34 -0.60
N LYS A 186 -16.76 -47.47 -1.16
CA LYS A 186 -16.19 -48.78 -1.49
C LYS A 186 -15.90 -49.59 -0.23
N ASP A 187 -15.25 -48.97 0.76
CA ASP A 187 -14.96 -49.63 2.04
C ASP A 187 -16.24 -50.10 2.74
N LEU A 188 -17.30 -49.28 2.72
CA LEU A 188 -18.62 -49.65 3.27
C LEU A 188 -19.27 -50.80 2.52
N ALA A 189 -19.11 -50.89 1.19
CA ALA A 189 -19.65 -51.97 0.37
C ALA A 189 -18.91 -53.29 0.66
N GLU A 190 -17.58 -53.26 0.71
CA GLU A 190 -16.75 -54.42 1.05
C GLU A 190 -17.03 -54.90 2.46
N TRP A 191 -17.12 -53.99 3.44
CA TRP A 191 -17.46 -54.33 4.81
C TRP A 191 -18.88 -54.91 4.98
N ARG A 192 -19.85 -54.46 4.17
CA ARG A 192 -21.18 -55.07 4.13
C ARG A 192 -21.14 -56.49 3.54
N ALA A 193 -20.36 -56.71 2.48
CA ALA A 193 -20.18 -58.03 1.86
C ALA A 193 -19.51 -59.02 2.82
N MET A 194 -18.46 -58.60 3.54
CA MET A 194 -17.82 -59.44 4.55
C MET A 194 -18.78 -59.84 5.67
N ARG A 195 -19.63 -58.91 6.13
CA ARG A 195 -20.61 -59.22 7.19
C ARG A 195 -21.78 -60.08 6.73
N SER A 196 -22.15 -60.09 5.44
CA SER A 196 -23.15 -61.05 4.96
C SER A 196 -22.58 -62.47 4.95
N VAL A 197 -21.33 -62.65 4.50
CA VAL A 197 -20.66 -63.96 4.51
C VAL A 197 -20.56 -64.51 5.93
N GLN A 198 -20.07 -63.70 6.87
CA GLN A 198 -19.93 -64.14 8.26
C GLN A 198 -21.28 -64.49 8.92
N ARG A 199 -22.36 -63.78 8.56
CA ARG A 199 -23.70 -64.11 9.05
C ARG A 199 -24.22 -65.43 8.49
N ASP A 200 -23.92 -65.73 7.22
CA ASP A 200 -24.31 -66.99 6.61
C ASP A 200 -23.53 -68.15 7.23
N ASP A 201 -22.22 -67.98 7.46
CA ASP A 201 -21.38 -68.96 8.17
C ASP A 201 -21.92 -69.25 9.58
N ASP A 202 -22.21 -68.21 10.39
CA ASP A 202 -22.80 -68.38 11.72
C ASP A 202 -24.14 -69.15 11.67
N ARG A 203 -25.00 -68.85 10.69
CA ARG A 203 -26.28 -69.59 10.50
C ARG A 203 -26.05 -71.05 10.14
N THR A 204 -25.07 -71.35 9.29
CA THR A 204 -24.74 -72.74 8.96
C THR A 204 -24.24 -73.50 10.18
N MET A 205 -23.35 -72.92 10.99
CA MET A 205 -22.84 -73.54 12.22
C MET A 205 -23.96 -73.82 13.22
N VAL A 206 -24.87 -72.87 13.45
CA VAL A 206 -26.03 -73.06 14.34
C VAL A 206 -26.96 -74.17 13.84
N ASN A 207 -27.23 -74.23 12.54
CA ASN A 207 -28.06 -75.28 11.95
C ASN A 207 -27.41 -76.66 12.06
N SER A 208 -26.10 -76.76 11.81
CA SER A 208 -25.35 -78.00 12.00
C SER A 208 -25.40 -78.45 13.46
N ALA A 209 -25.13 -77.57 14.43
CA ALA A 209 -25.21 -77.90 15.85
C ALA A 209 -26.60 -78.42 16.27
N ARG A 210 -27.69 -77.79 15.78
CA ARG A 210 -29.06 -78.27 16.01
C ARG A 210 -29.30 -79.66 15.42
N SER A 211 -28.78 -79.92 14.22
CA SER A 211 -28.92 -81.24 13.59
C SER A 211 -28.18 -82.36 14.34
N TYR A 212 -27.02 -82.05 14.92
CA TYR A 212 -26.28 -82.97 15.77
C TYR A 212 -27.04 -83.25 17.08
N ALA A 213 -27.50 -82.22 17.80
CA ALA A 213 -28.26 -82.38 19.03
C ALA A 213 -29.57 -83.17 18.84
N ALA A 214 -30.27 -82.95 17.71
CA ALA A 214 -31.48 -83.71 17.36
C ALA A 214 -31.21 -85.19 17.09
N ARG A 215 -30.03 -85.55 16.55
CA ARG A 215 -29.62 -86.95 16.36
C ARG A 215 -29.29 -87.64 17.68
N GLU A 216 -28.64 -86.94 18.61
CA GLU A 216 -28.33 -87.47 19.95
C GLU A 216 -29.59 -87.76 20.77
N SER A 217 -30.65 -86.96 20.65
CA SER A 217 -31.90 -87.18 21.40
C SER A 217 -32.79 -88.30 20.84
N ALA A 218 -32.45 -88.87 19.68
CA ALA A 218 -33.21 -89.94 19.03
C ALA A 218 -32.60 -91.35 19.24
N MET A 219 -31.47 -91.44 19.95
CA MET A 219 -30.81 -92.67 20.38
C MET A 219 -31.14 -92.97 21.85
#